data_AF-A0A8J4RUZ1-F1
#
_entry.id   AF-A0A8J4RUZ1-F1
#
_cell.length_a   1.000
_cell.length_b   1.000
_cell.length_c   1.000
_cell.angle_alpha   90.00
_cell.angle_beta   90.00
_cell.angle_gamma   90.00
#
_symmetry.space_group_name_H-M   'P 1'
#
loop_
_entity.id
_entity.type
_entity.pdbx_description
1 polymer ?
#
loop_
_entity_poly.entity_id
_entity_poly.type
_entity_poly.pdbx_seq_one_letter_code
_entity_poly.pdbx_strand_id
1 'polypeptide(L)'
;MYSIIESEKNENLGNEPNSVKLKYVKLGYHYLVSNAIYIFLVPLTIASTHLSVDDFVHLFNYFKINPLSFTLCTVLTVFLATLHFMRRPKQVYLLNFSCYKPEPGLMCSLEAFMKRSERSRSFSEESLAFQKKILEKSGYGPKTYASKSLLDVPMNLTIEEARKEAEMVMFGAIDNLLAKTKG
;
A
#
# COMPACT_ATOMS: atom_id res chain seq x y z
N MET A 1 25.36 24.08 -29.39
CA MET A 1 24.42 23.75 -28.30
C MET A 1 23.15 23.10 -28.84
N TYR A 2 22.48 23.68 -29.84
CA TYR A 2 21.31 23.07 -30.51
C TYR A 2 21.60 21.69 -31.15
N SER A 3 22.79 21.49 -31.74
CA SER A 3 23.15 20.24 -32.41
C SER A 3 23.48 19.06 -31.47
N ILE A 4 23.77 19.31 -30.19
CA ILE A 4 24.07 18.26 -29.20
C ILE A 4 22.78 17.76 -28.54
N ILE A 5 21.77 18.63 -28.43
CA ILE A 5 20.45 18.27 -27.89
C ILE A 5 19.68 17.37 -28.87
N GLU A 6 19.87 17.54 -30.18
CA GLU A 6 19.23 16.70 -31.21
C GLU A 6 19.81 15.28 -31.28
N SER A 7 21.11 15.09 -30.98
CA SER A 7 21.73 13.76 -30.92
C SER A 7 21.32 13.00 -29.66
N GLU A 8 21.20 13.69 -28.52
CA GLU A 8 20.80 13.10 -27.24
C GLU A 8 19.29 12.74 -27.21
N LYS A 9 18.47 13.50 -27.96
CA LYS A 9 17.04 13.20 -28.13
C LYS A 9 16.77 12.02 -29.08
N ASN A 10 17.63 11.80 -30.08
CA ASN A 10 17.49 10.68 -31.01
C ASN A 10 17.98 9.33 -30.43
N GLU A 11 18.89 9.33 -29.45
CA GLU A 11 19.27 8.10 -28.72
C GLU A 11 18.20 7.62 -27.73
N ASN A 12 17.39 8.53 -27.18
CA ASN A 12 16.36 8.17 -26.19
C ASN A 12 15.04 7.67 -26.78
N LEU A 13 14.82 7.76 -28.10
CA LEU A 13 13.58 7.29 -28.74
C LEU A 13 13.56 5.78 -29.05
N GLY A 14 14.64 5.05 -28.74
CA GLY A 14 14.82 3.67 -29.20
C GLY A 14 14.35 2.55 -28.27
N ASN A 15 14.05 2.79 -26.99
CA ASN A 15 14.07 1.70 -26.00
C ASN A 15 12.83 1.55 -25.09
N GLU A 16 11.61 1.84 -25.57
CA GLU A 16 10.37 1.55 -24.82
C GLU A 16 9.44 0.42 -25.35
N PRO A 17 9.90 -0.72 -25.90
CA PRO A 17 9.01 -1.87 -26.17
C PRO A 17 8.86 -2.85 -24.98
N ASN A 18 9.51 -2.61 -23.83
CA ASN A 18 9.68 -3.63 -22.79
C ASN A 18 8.71 -3.55 -21.59
N SER A 19 8.06 -2.41 -21.34
CA SER A 19 7.20 -2.24 -20.15
C SER A 19 5.91 -3.08 -20.22
N VAL A 20 5.30 -3.18 -21.41
CA VAL A 20 4.07 -3.95 -21.63
C VAL A 20 4.35 -5.46 -21.52
N LYS A 21 5.44 -5.95 -22.14
CA LYS A 21 5.87 -7.35 -22.04
C LYS A 21 6.16 -7.75 -20.59
N LEU A 22 6.81 -6.87 -19.80
CA LEU A 22 7.12 -7.15 -18.40
C LEU A 22 5.86 -7.28 -17.52
N LYS A 23 4.81 -6.49 -17.78
CA LYS A 23 3.53 -6.59 -17.07
C LYS A 23 2.86 -7.95 -17.30
N TYR A 24 2.82 -8.44 -18.54
CA TYR A 24 2.24 -9.75 -18.86
C TYR A 24 3.10 -10.91 -18.34
N VAL A 25 4.43 -10.77 -18.36
CA VAL A 25 5.34 -11.76 -17.75
C VAL A 25 5.13 -11.84 -16.24
N LYS A 26 4.99 -10.69 -15.57
CA LYS A 26 4.73 -10.64 -14.12
C LYS A 26 3.36 -11.22 -13.76
N LEU A 27 2.34 -10.96 -14.59
CA LEU A 27 0.99 -11.51 -14.42
C LEU A 27 0.96 -13.02 -14.65
N GLY A 28 1.59 -13.48 -15.74
CA GLY A 28 1.70 -14.90 -16.07
C GLY A 28 2.47 -15.67 -15.00
N TYR A 29 3.62 -15.16 -14.55
CA TYR A 29 4.37 -15.75 -13.46
C TYR A 29 3.56 -15.80 -12.16
N HIS A 30 2.86 -14.72 -11.81
CA HIS A 30 2.03 -14.69 -10.61
C HIS A 30 0.89 -15.72 -10.69
N TYR A 31 0.27 -15.91 -11.86
CA TYR A 31 -0.76 -16.91 -12.09
C TYR A 31 -0.21 -18.34 -12.01
N LEU A 32 0.94 -18.60 -12.65
CA LEU A 32 1.62 -19.91 -12.62
C LEU A 32 2.04 -20.28 -11.20
N VAL A 33 2.61 -19.36 -10.42
CA VAL A 33 3.03 -19.62 -9.04
C VAL A 33 1.85 -19.75 -8.09
N SER A 34 0.82 -18.91 -8.24
CA SER A 34 -0.38 -18.97 -7.38
C SER A 34 -1.17 -20.26 -7.59
N ASN A 35 -1.16 -20.81 -8.80
CA ASN A 35 -1.88 -22.03 -9.17
C ASN A 35 -0.95 -23.24 -9.43
N ALA A 36 0.33 -23.15 -9.07
CA ALA A 36 1.34 -24.17 -9.39
C ALA A 36 0.91 -25.57 -8.93
N ILE A 37 0.30 -25.65 -7.75
CA ILE A 37 -0.21 -26.90 -7.17
C ILE A 37 -1.21 -27.57 -8.11
N TYR A 38 -2.17 -26.84 -8.67
CA TYR A 38 -3.16 -27.40 -9.60
C TYR A 38 -2.54 -27.78 -10.94
N ILE A 39 -1.59 -26.98 -11.43
CA ILE A 39 -0.85 -27.25 -12.68
C ILE A 39 -0.03 -28.54 -12.58
N PHE A 40 0.51 -28.86 -11.41
CA PHE A 40 1.24 -30.12 -11.18
C PHE A 40 0.30 -31.30 -10.86
N LEU A 41 -0.76 -31.08 -10.08
CA LEU A 41 -1.67 -32.16 -9.68
C LEU A 41 -2.48 -32.73 -10.85
N VAL A 42 -2.97 -31.90 -11.78
CA VAL A 42 -3.82 -32.38 -12.89
C VAL A 42 -3.07 -33.38 -13.79
N PRO A 43 -1.87 -33.06 -14.33
CA PRO A 43 -1.09 -34.02 -15.12
C PRO A 43 -0.65 -35.23 -14.30
N LEU A 44 -0.36 -35.05 -13.00
CA LEU A 44 0.06 -36.16 -12.13
C LEU A 44 -1.08 -37.18 -11.94
N THR A 45 -2.32 -36.72 -11.78
CA THR A 45 -3.49 -37.61 -11.66
C THR A 45 -3.75 -38.39 -12.95
N ILE A 46 -3.57 -37.76 -14.11
CA ILE A 46 -3.72 -38.43 -15.42
C ILE A 46 -2.55 -39.39 -15.67
N ALA A 47 -1.32 -38.99 -15.36
CA ALA A 47 -0.16 -39.87 -15.49
C ALA A 47 -0.27 -41.09 -14.56
N SER A 48 -0.81 -40.91 -13.35
CA SER A 48 -1.01 -41.99 -12.38
C SER A 48 -1.99 -43.06 -12.86
N THR A 49 -2.94 -42.74 -13.75
CA THR A 49 -3.83 -43.76 -14.34
C THR A 49 -3.17 -44.56 -15.46
N HIS A 50 -2.05 -44.08 -16.00
CA HIS A 50 -1.29 -44.73 -17.07
C HIS A 50 0.03 -45.37 -16.59
N LEU A 51 0.52 -45.01 -15.41
CA LEU A 51 1.71 -45.64 -14.82
C LEU A 51 1.38 -47.04 -14.30
N SER A 52 2.18 -48.03 -14.70
CA SER A 52 2.14 -49.35 -14.08
C SER A 52 2.84 -49.32 -12.72
N VAL A 53 2.49 -50.26 -11.83
CA VAL A 53 3.21 -50.48 -10.57
C VAL A 53 4.69 -50.77 -10.84
N ASP A 54 5.00 -51.44 -11.95
CA ASP A 54 6.38 -51.77 -12.36
C ASP A 54 7.22 -50.53 -12.65
N ASP A 55 6.64 -49.50 -13.28
CA ASP A 55 7.33 -48.24 -13.57
C ASP A 55 7.69 -47.49 -12.27
N PHE A 56 6.80 -47.55 -11.28
CA PHE A 56 7.06 -47.01 -9.95
C PHE A 56 8.19 -47.77 -9.24
N VAL A 57 8.19 -49.10 -9.33
CA VAL A 57 9.27 -49.95 -8.77
C VAL A 57 10.60 -49.66 -9.45
N HIS A 58 10.63 -49.49 -10.77
CA HIS A 58 11.84 -49.12 -11.51
C HIS A 58 12.40 -47.75 -11.11
N LEU A 59 11.52 -46.75 -10.98
CA LEU A 59 11.91 -45.42 -10.52
C LEU A 59 12.46 -45.45 -9.09
N PHE A 60 11.80 -46.19 -8.19
CA PHE A 60 12.26 -46.35 -6.81
C PHE A 60 13.61 -47.07 -6.74
N ASN A 61 13.81 -48.11 -7.54
CA ASN A 61 15.09 -48.81 -7.64
C ASN A 61 16.20 -47.91 -8.21
N TYR A 62 15.89 -47.06 -9.19
CA TYR A 62 16.84 -46.09 -9.73
C TYR A 62 17.31 -45.09 -8.66
N PHE A 63 16.39 -44.57 -7.84
CA PHE A 63 16.74 -43.72 -6.69
C PHE A 63 17.53 -44.47 -5.62
N LYS A 64 17.19 -45.73 -5.34
CA LYS A 64 17.88 -46.57 -4.35
C LYS A 64 19.33 -46.88 -4.74
N ILE A 65 19.59 -47.07 -6.04
CA ILE A 65 20.91 -47.39 -6.57
C ILE A 65 21.79 -46.14 -6.70
N ASN A 66 21.19 -44.95 -6.85
CA ASN A 66 21.89 -43.68 -7.06
C ASN A 66 21.72 -42.70 -5.88
N PRO A 67 22.47 -42.86 -4.78
CA PRO A 67 22.32 -42.00 -3.59
C PRO A 67 22.61 -40.52 -3.88
N LEU A 68 23.48 -40.23 -4.86
CA LEU A 68 23.77 -38.87 -5.32
C LEU A 68 22.54 -38.18 -5.91
N SER A 69 21.77 -38.87 -6.75
CA SER A 69 20.56 -38.34 -7.37
C SER A 69 19.48 -38.06 -6.32
N PHE A 70 19.27 -39.01 -5.40
CA PHE A 70 18.34 -38.85 -4.28
C PHE A 70 18.70 -37.66 -3.37
N THR A 71 19.99 -37.51 -3.05
CA THR A 71 20.47 -36.40 -2.21
C THR A 71 20.28 -35.06 -2.90
N LEU A 72 20.61 -34.96 -4.20
CA LEU A 72 20.46 -33.73 -4.98
C LEU A 72 18.99 -33.31 -5.10
N CYS A 73 18.09 -34.24 -5.41
CA CYS A 73 16.65 -33.96 -5.45
C CYS A 73 16.13 -33.45 -4.11
N THR A 74 16.52 -34.10 -3.02
CA THR A 74 16.09 -33.71 -1.66
C THR A 74 16.59 -32.29 -1.32
N VAL A 75 17.87 -32.00 -1.56
CA VAL A 75 18.45 -30.67 -1.32
C VAL A 75 17.75 -29.60 -2.17
N LEU A 76 17.48 -29.89 -3.44
CA LEU A 76 16.75 -28.98 -4.33
C LEU A 76 15.33 -28.71 -3.81
N THR A 77 14.60 -29.76 -3.40
CA THR A 77 13.24 -29.61 -2.84
C THR A 77 13.24 -28.78 -1.57
N VAL A 78 14.15 -29.04 -0.62
CA VAL A 78 14.27 -28.27 0.62
C VAL A 78 14.63 -26.81 0.34
N PHE A 79 15.56 -26.57 -0.59
CA PHE A 79 15.95 -25.23 -1.00
C PHE A 79 14.77 -24.46 -1.62
N LEU A 80 14.05 -25.06 -2.57
CA LEU A 80 12.88 -24.45 -3.21
C LEU A 80 11.75 -24.20 -2.22
N ALA A 81 11.49 -25.15 -1.30
CA ALA A 81 10.49 -24.98 -0.25
C ALA A 81 10.85 -23.80 0.67
N THR A 82 12.10 -23.72 1.11
CA THR A 82 12.59 -22.63 1.96
C THR A 82 12.45 -21.27 1.26
N LEU A 83 12.87 -21.17 -0.01
CA LEU A 83 12.68 -19.96 -0.80
C LEU A 83 11.22 -19.59 -0.95
N HIS A 84 10.32 -20.56 -1.15
CA HIS A 84 8.89 -20.33 -1.25
C HIS A 84 8.32 -19.75 0.06
N PHE A 85 8.59 -20.39 1.19
CA PHE A 85 8.11 -19.91 2.50
C PHE A 85 8.68 -18.54 2.87
N MET A 86 9.95 -18.27 2.56
CA MET A 86 10.55 -16.95 2.79
C MET A 86 9.96 -15.86 1.88
N ARG A 87 9.51 -16.20 0.67
CA ARG A 87 8.91 -15.26 -0.29
C ARG A 87 7.41 -15.07 -0.10
N ARG A 88 6.74 -15.90 0.70
CA ARG A 88 5.32 -15.73 1.01
C ARG A 88 5.14 -14.42 1.80
N PRO A 89 4.29 -13.49 1.34
CA PRO A 89 3.94 -12.31 2.13
C PRO A 89 3.27 -12.78 3.43
N LYS A 90 3.82 -12.37 4.58
CA LYS A 90 3.19 -12.64 5.87
C LYS A 90 1.90 -11.84 5.95
N GLN A 91 0.80 -12.49 6.33
CA GLN A 91 -0.47 -11.80 6.53
C GLN A 91 -0.33 -10.87 7.74
N VAL A 92 -0.55 -9.57 7.53
CA VAL A 92 -0.61 -8.56 8.58
C VAL A 92 -2.07 -8.17 8.76
N TYR A 93 -2.56 -8.24 9.98
CA TYR A 93 -3.95 -7.95 10.32
C TYR A 93 -4.05 -6.67 11.13
N LEU A 94 -5.07 -5.86 10.84
CA LEU A 94 -5.41 -4.71 11.66
C LEU A 94 -6.11 -5.23 12.93
N LEU A 95 -5.42 -5.15 14.06
CA LEU A 95 -5.98 -5.61 15.34
C LEU A 95 -6.98 -4.63 15.93
N ASN A 96 -6.66 -3.32 15.87
CA ASN A 96 -7.54 -2.27 16.34
C ASN A 96 -7.20 -0.93 15.66
N PHE A 97 -8.11 0.03 15.71
CA PHE A 97 -7.89 1.39 15.22
C PHE A 97 -8.66 2.42 16.03
N SER A 98 -8.14 3.64 16.05
CA SER A 98 -8.84 4.77 16.63
C SER A 98 -8.47 6.06 15.91
N CYS A 99 -9.45 6.96 15.81
CA CYS A 99 -9.28 8.30 15.29
C CYS A 99 -9.70 9.29 16.36
N TYR A 100 -8.94 10.36 16.54
CA TYR A 100 -9.34 11.44 17.43
C TYR A 100 -10.56 12.17 16.84
N LYS A 101 -11.57 12.40 17.68
CA LYS A 101 -12.75 13.18 17.35
C LYS A 101 -12.79 14.41 18.27
N PRO A 102 -12.66 15.63 17.74
CA PRO A 102 -12.69 16.84 18.55
C PRO A 102 -14.07 17.09 19.18
N GLU A 103 -14.11 17.98 20.17
CA GLU A 103 -15.36 18.42 20.80
C GLU A 103 -16.30 19.10 19.79
N PRO A 104 -17.65 18.92 19.88
CA PRO A 104 -18.60 19.55 18.96
C PRO A 104 -18.48 21.07 18.84
N GLY A 105 -17.97 21.77 19.86
CA GLY A 105 -17.73 23.21 19.81
C GLY A 105 -16.69 23.65 18.78
N LEU A 106 -15.88 22.72 18.28
CA LEU A 106 -14.90 22.96 17.21
C LEU A 106 -15.46 22.74 15.80
N MET A 107 -16.74 22.37 15.66
CA MET A 107 -17.38 22.28 14.35
C MET A 107 -17.51 23.66 13.71
N CYS A 108 -17.19 23.73 12.42
CA CYS A 108 -17.22 24.95 11.64
C CYS A 108 -17.85 24.69 10.26
N SER A 109 -18.82 25.51 9.87
CA SER A 109 -19.32 25.51 8.49
C SER A 109 -18.35 26.26 7.57
N LEU A 110 -18.40 25.97 6.26
CA LEU A 110 -17.62 26.69 5.25
C LEU A 110 -17.87 28.19 5.32
N GLU A 111 -19.12 28.62 5.48
CA GLU A 111 -19.50 30.03 5.60
C GLU A 111 -18.89 30.68 6.85
N ALA A 112 -18.97 30.00 8.00
CA ALA A 112 -18.39 30.51 9.25
C ALA A 112 -16.86 30.64 9.14
N PHE A 113 -16.22 29.66 8.51
CA PHE A 113 -14.78 29.68 8.24
C PHE A 113 -14.38 30.83 7.31
N MET A 114 -15.07 30.99 6.18
CA MET A 114 -14.80 32.08 5.23
C MET A 114 -14.97 33.46 5.87
N LYS A 115 -16.04 33.66 6.66
CA LYS A 115 -16.26 34.89 7.42
C LYS A 115 -15.13 35.16 8.42
N ARG A 116 -14.52 34.12 8.98
CA ARG A 116 -13.37 34.23 9.87
C ARG A 116 -12.11 34.65 9.12
N SER A 117 -11.83 34.01 7.98
CA SER A 117 -10.73 34.37 7.09
C SER A 117 -10.81 35.82 6.64
N GLU A 118 -11.99 36.30 6.22
CA GLU A 118 -12.20 37.70 5.85
C GLU A 118 -11.89 38.67 6.99
N ARG A 119 -12.37 38.35 8.21
CA ARG A 119 -12.15 39.17 9.41
C ARG A 119 -10.70 39.20 9.88
N SER A 120 -9.90 38.20 9.52
CA SER A 120 -8.48 38.14 9.89
C SER A 120 -7.64 39.26 9.27
N ARG A 121 -8.09 39.81 8.13
CA ARG A 121 -7.33 40.74 7.28
C ARG A 121 -5.96 40.22 6.85
N SER A 122 -5.71 38.92 6.98
CA SER A 122 -4.46 38.28 6.56
C SER A 122 -4.46 37.84 5.10
N PHE A 123 -5.61 37.94 4.41
CA PHE A 123 -5.83 37.47 3.06
C PHE A 123 -6.25 38.61 2.13
N SER A 124 -5.71 38.64 0.91
CA SER A 124 -6.22 39.46 -0.18
C SER A 124 -7.54 38.89 -0.71
N GLU A 125 -8.32 39.70 -1.42
CA GLU A 125 -9.58 39.26 -2.05
C GLU A 125 -9.37 38.08 -3.01
N GLU A 126 -8.28 38.10 -3.79
CA GLU A 126 -7.91 36.99 -4.66
C GLU A 126 -7.64 35.70 -3.88
N SER A 127 -6.89 35.80 -2.77
CA SER A 127 -6.58 34.63 -1.93
C SER A 127 -7.80 34.09 -1.18
N LEU A 128 -8.75 34.95 -0.78
CA LEU A 128 -10.04 34.54 -0.23
C LEU A 128 -10.90 33.82 -1.27
N ALA A 129 -10.96 34.34 -2.50
CA ALA A 129 -11.68 33.69 -3.59
C ALA A 129 -11.07 32.32 -3.93
N PHE A 130 -9.75 32.20 -3.88
CA PHE A 130 -9.05 30.92 -4.05
C PHE A 130 -9.33 29.95 -2.90
N GLN A 131 -9.24 30.40 -1.64
CA GLN A 131 -9.57 29.60 -0.46
C GLN A 131 -11.01 29.09 -0.52
N LYS A 132 -11.97 29.94 -0.89
CA LYS A 132 -13.38 29.54 -1.08
C LYS A 132 -13.52 28.43 -2.12
N LYS A 133 -12.90 28.57 -3.29
CA LYS A 133 -12.91 27.54 -4.34
C LYS A 133 -12.31 26.21 -3.85
N ILE A 134 -11.25 26.25 -3.03
CA ILE A 134 -10.69 25.05 -2.42
C ILE A 134 -11.72 24.39 -1.50
N LEU A 135 -12.31 25.16 -0.58
CA LEU A 135 -13.24 24.63 0.42
C LEU A 135 -14.48 24.02 -0.23
N GLU A 136 -15.04 24.67 -1.26
CA GLU A 136 -16.21 24.19 -2.01
C GLU A 136 -15.91 22.88 -2.78
N LYS A 137 -14.67 22.69 -3.23
CA LYS A 137 -14.24 21.49 -3.97
C LYS A 137 -13.67 20.38 -3.09
N SER A 138 -13.35 20.66 -1.83
CA SER A 138 -12.74 19.70 -0.90
C SER A 138 -13.74 18.71 -0.30
N GLY A 139 -15.05 18.95 -0.47
CA GLY A 139 -16.10 18.07 0.07
C GLY A 139 -16.32 18.22 1.58
N TYR A 140 -15.92 19.35 2.18
CA TYR A 140 -16.17 19.62 3.60
C TYR A 140 -17.66 19.80 3.88
N GLY A 141 -18.19 19.01 4.81
CA GLY A 141 -19.55 19.16 5.31
C GLY A 141 -19.66 20.22 6.42
N PRO A 142 -20.89 20.62 6.80
CA PRO A 142 -21.12 21.57 7.89
C PRO A 142 -20.72 21.06 9.29
N LYS A 143 -20.37 19.77 9.40
CA LYS A 143 -19.91 19.10 10.63
C LYS A 143 -18.40 18.83 10.62
N THR A 144 -17.65 19.59 9.82
CA THR A 144 -16.18 19.53 9.78
C THR A 144 -15.62 20.29 10.98
N TYR A 145 -14.56 19.77 11.59
CA TYR A 145 -13.90 20.43 12.72
C TYR A 145 -12.77 21.31 12.23
N ALA A 146 -12.64 22.50 12.82
CA ALA A 146 -11.50 23.39 12.64
C ALA A 146 -10.65 23.40 13.92
N SER A 147 -9.41 23.86 13.81
CA SER A 147 -8.57 24.07 14.99
C SER A 147 -9.16 25.15 15.89
N LYS A 148 -8.94 25.03 17.20
CA LYS A 148 -9.37 26.04 18.16
C LYS A 148 -8.78 27.43 17.84
N SER A 149 -7.50 27.46 17.47
CA SER A 149 -6.78 28.67 17.07
C SER A 149 -7.40 29.43 15.91
N LEU A 150 -8.03 28.71 14.95
CA LEU A 150 -8.75 29.30 13.83
C LEU A 150 -10.12 29.85 14.26
N LEU A 151 -10.73 29.29 15.30
CA LEU A 151 -12.04 29.73 15.80
C LEU A 151 -11.96 30.88 16.81
N ASP A 152 -10.83 31.06 17.49
CA ASP A 152 -10.60 32.10 18.48
C ASP A 152 -10.81 33.52 17.91
N VAL A 153 -11.24 34.46 18.78
CA VAL A 153 -11.45 35.88 18.45
C VAL A 153 -10.63 36.80 19.36
N PRO A 154 -9.52 37.39 18.87
CA PRO A 154 -8.90 37.25 17.54
C PRO A 154 -8.25 35.86 17.33
N MET A 155 -8.00 35.47 16.08
CA MET A 155 -7.34 34.17 15.80
C MET A 155 -5.92 34.16 16.35
N ASN A 156 -5.47 33.00 16.82
CA ASN A 156 -4.13 32.81 17.38
C ASN A 156 -3.33 31.77 16.58
N LEU A 157 -2.64 32.22 15.53
CA LEU A 157 -1.92 31.34 14.59
C LEU A 157 -0.45 31.11 14.96
N THR A 158 -0.15 31.01 16.26
CA THR A 158 1.22 30.76 16.73
C THR A 158 1.60 29.28 16.57
N ILE A 159 2.91 29.02 16.46
CA ILE A 159 3.44 27.64 16.43
C ILE A 159 3.06 26.88 17.70
N GLU A 160 2.96 27.58 18.85
CA GLU A 160 2.57 26.97 20.11
C GLU A 160 1.13 26.44 20.09
N GLU A 161 0.17 27.19 19.52
CA GLU A 161 -1.20 26.68 19.36
C GLU A 161 -1.28 25.53 18.34
N ALA A 162 -0.49 25.59 17.26
CA ALA A 162 -0.39 24.47 16.32
C ALA A 162 0.18 23.20 16.99
N ARG A 163 1.17 23.35 17.88
CA ARG A 163 1.74 22.26 18.67
C ARG A 163 0.70 21.65 19.61
N LYS A 164 -0.08 22.47 20.31
CA LYS A 164 -1.17 22.01 21.18
C LYS A 164 -2.24 21.22 20.42
N GLU A 165 -2.63 21.67 19.23
CA GLU A 165 -3.55 20.92 18.36
C GLU A 165 -2.96 19.57 17.97
N ALA A 166 -1.71 19.55 17.51
CA ALA A 166 -1.04 18.32 17.10
C ALA A 166 -0.94 17.31 18.25
N GLU A 167 -0.55 17.77 19.45
CA GLU A 167 -0.49 16.93 20.66
C GLU A 167 -1.87 16.39 21.03
N MET A 168 -2.91 17.23 21.03
CA MET A 168 -4.28 16.81 21.32
C MET A 168 -4.76 15.72 20.36
N VAL A 169 -4.54 15.89 19.05
CA VAL A 169 -4.98 14.93 18.03
C VAL A 169 -4.18 13.63 18.11
N MET A 170 -2.86 13.72 18.20
CA MET A 170 -1.99 12.54 18.23
C MET A 170 -2.15 11.73 19.51
N PHE A 171 -2.00 12.36 20.68
CA PHE A 171 -2.14 11.67 21.95
C PHE A 171 -3.58 11.24 22.20
N GLY A 172 -4.57 12.06 21.85
CA GLY A 172 -5.97 11.66 21.95
C GLY A 172 -6.31 10.44 21.08
N ALA A 173 -5.72 10.30 19.89
CA ALA A 173 -5.91 9.10 19.08
C ALA A 173 -5.26 7.85 19.73
N ILE A 174 -4.04 8.01 20.26
CA ILE A 174 -3.29 6.95 20.94
C ILE A 174 -4.00 6.51 22.22
N ASP A 175 -4.39 7.43 23.09
CA ASP A 175 -5.08 7.14 24.34
C ASP A 175 -6.39 6.40 24.08
N ASN A 176 -7.16 6.83 23.08
CA ASN A 176 -8.38 6.14 22.67
C ASN A 176 -8.11 4.73 22.12
N LEU A 177 -7.01 4.55 21.36
CA LEU A 177 -6.63 3.23 20.85
C LEU A 177 -6.24 2.29 22.00
N LEU A 178 -5.41 2.76 22.94
CA LEU A 178 -4.97 1.98 24.09
C LEU A 178 -6.14 1.64 25.02
N ALA A 179 -7.06 2.59 25.24
CA ALA A 179 -8.27 2.36 26.03
C ALA A 179 -9.17 1.28 25.42
N LYS A 180 -9.33 1.27 24.09
CA LYS A 180 -10.10 0.23 23.35
C LYS A 180 -9.40 -1.12 23.32
N THR A 181 -8.08 -1.16 23.52
CA THR A 181 -7.26 -2.37 23.37
C THR A 181 -7.00 -3.05 24.72
N LYS A 182 -7.71 -2.66 25.79
CA LYS A 182 -7.72 -3.42 27.05
C LYS A 182 -8.38 -4.78 26.78
N GLY A 183 -7.58 -5.84 26.83
CA GLY A 183 -8.05 -7.22 26.81
C GLY A 183 -8.89 -7.57 28.03
#